data_AF-A0A932XEF4-F1
#
_entry.id   AF-A0A932XEF4-F1
#
_cell.length_a   1.000
_cell.length_b   1.000
_cell.length_c   1.000
_cell.angle_alpha   90.00
_cell.angle_beta   90.00
_cell.angle_gamma   90.00
#
_symmetry.space_group_name_H-M   'P 1'
#
loop_
_entity.id
_entity.type
_entity.pdbx_description
1 polymer ?
#
loop_
_entity_poly.entity_id
_entity_poly.type
_entity_poly.pdbx_seq_one_letter_code
_entity_poly.pdbx_strand_id
1 'polypeptide(L)'
;MTALLQQEEAWLGFWNTARVTQIAKTGFPAKMAYMKEGIPGYTNGVGLVKGGPNRDTALQFIEYILSEEGQLAVQNAFGGAPTVEGAKQDPEIAKFLPTPEQFKTVYTMDVEAIAAGRAAILDKWAKEIESAKR
;
A
#
# COMPACT_ATOMS: atom_id res chain seq x y z
N MET A 1 -5.93 8.54 -11.68
CA MET A 1 -6.29 9.06 -10.33
C MET A 1 -5.50 10.31 -9.96
N THR A 2 -4.15 10.30 -9.92
CA THR A 2 -3.36 11.54 -9.59
C THR A 2 -3.76 12.72 -10.47
N ALA A 3 -3.78 12.55 -11.80
CA ALA A 3 -4.17 13.60 -12.74
C ALA A 3 -5.59 14.10 -12.48
N LEU A 4 -6.57 13.19 -12.27
CA LEU A 4 -7.96 13.55 -11.97
C LEU A 4 -8.08 14.41 -10.70
N LEU A 5 -7.33 14.06 -9.64
CA LEU A 5 -7.32 14.84 -8.40
C LEU A 5 -6.66 16.21 -8.61
N GLN A 6 -5.51 16.25 -9.29
CA GLN A 6 -4.77 17.50 -9.54
C GLN A 6 -5.46 18.44 -10.52
N GLN A 7 -6.24 17.90 -11.46
CA GLN A 7 -7.05 18.64 -12.43
C GLN A 7 -8.46 18.95 -11.89
N GLU A 8 -8.73 18.60 -10.63
CA GLU A 8 -10.03 18.81 -9.96
C GLU A 8 -11.22 18.09 -10.63
N GLU A 9 -10.95 17.10 -11.48
CA GLU A 9 -11.96 16.22 -12.09
C GLU A 9 -12.46 15.15 -11.11
N ALA A 10 -11.73 14.92 -10.01
CA ALA A 10 -12.13 14.07 -8.91
C ALA A 10 -11.73 14.69 -7.56
N TRP A 11 -12.53 14.44 -6.53
CA TRP A 11 -12.32 14.99 -5.18
C TRP A 11 -11.89 13.92 -4.17
N LEU A 12 -12.15 12.65 -4.47
CA LEU A 12 -11.84 11.49 -3.63
C LEU A 12 -11.43 10.31 -4.51
N GLY A 13 -10.52 9.48 -4.02
CA GLY A 13 -10.14 8.22 -4.64
C GLY A 13 -9.65 7.21 -3.61
N PHE A 14 -9.74 5.93 -3.95
CA PHE A 14 -9.21 4.86 -3.11
C PHE A 14 -7.71 4.66 -3.40
N TRP A 15 -6.85 4.93 -2.42
CA TRP A 15 -5.41 4.75 -2.57
C TRP A 15 -4.70 4.41 -1.26
N ASN A 16 -3.43 3.98 -1.38
CA ASN A 16 -2.58 3.69 -0.22
C ASN A 16 -1.82 4.94 0.25
N THR A 17 -1.35 4.89 1.50
CA THR A 17 -0.63 6.00 2.16
C THR A 17 0.59 6.46 1.36
N ALA A 18 1.39 5.54 0.82
CA ALA A 18 2.57 5.85 0.02
C ALA A 18 2.24 6.76 -1.18
N ARG A 19 1.15 6.48 -1.90
CA ARG A 19 0.72 7.30 -3.04
C ARG A 19 0.20 8.67 -2.61
N VAL A 20 -0.51 8.75 -1.49
CA VAL A 20 -0.94 10.05 -0.93
C VAL A 20 0.28 10.88 -0.50
N THR A 21 1.28 10.28 0.15
CA THR A 21 2.55 10.95 0.48
C THR A 21 3.25 11.49 -0.76
N GLN A 22 3.36 10.69 -1.83
CA GLN A 22 4.01 11.11 -3.07
C GLN A 22 3.31 12.32 -3.70
N ILE A 23 1.98 12.33 -3.73
CA ILE A 23 1.19 13.45 -4.26
C ILE A 23 1.31 14.68 -3.36
N ALA A 24 1.26 14.50 -2.03
CA ALA A 24 1.43 15.60 -1.09
C ALA A 24 2.80 16.29 -1.24
N LYS A 25 3.86 15.51 -1.52
CA LYS A 25 5.21 16.03 -1.79
C LYS A 25 5.31 16.89 -3.07
N THR A 26 4.33 16.84 -3.98
CA THR A 26 4.29 17.76 -5.13
C THR A 26 3.68 19.13 -4.79
N GLY A 27 3.29 19.36 -3.54
CA GLY A 27 2.58 20.56 -3.09
C GLY A 27 1.06 20.49 -3.25
N PHE A 28 0.52 19.42 -3.83
CA PHE A 28 -0.92 19.23 -3.91
C PHE A 28 -1.48 18.81 -2.54
N PRO A 29 -2.56 19.41 -2.02
CA PRO A 29 -3.02 19.21 -0.64
C PRO A 29 -3.78 17.89 -0.40
N ALA A 30 -3.27 16.76 -0.90
CA ALA A 30 -3.86 15.44 -0.69
C ALA A 30 -3.64 14.94 0.75
N LYS A 31 -4.67 14.31 1.32
CA LYS A 31 -4.66 13.69 2.65
C LYS A 31 -5.42 12.37 2.63
N MET A 32 -5.04 11.44 3.51
CA MET A 32 -5.80 10.22 3.75
C MET A 32 -7.07 10.54 4.57
N ALA A 33 -8.20 10.02 4.12
CA ALA A 33 -9.44 9.99 4.90
C ALA A 33 -9.59 8.60 5.55
N TYR A 34 -9.85 8.58 6.86
CA TYR A 34 -10.08 7.35 7.63
C TYR A 34 -11.58 7.19 7.84
N MET A 35 -12.15 6.10 7.31
CA MET A 35 -13.59 5.83 7.35
C MET A 35 -13.98 5.25 8.72
N LYS A 36 -15.23 5.50 9.16
CA LYS A 36 -15.73 5.01 10.46
C LYS A 36 -15.83 3.48 10.50
N GLU A 37 -16.13 2.90 9.35
CA GLU A 37 -16.21 1.47 9.06
C GLU A 37 -14.83 0.81 9.02
N GLY A 38 -13.77 1.60 9.10
CA GLY A 38 -12.38 1.17 9.00
C GLY A 38 -11.83 1.19 7.58
N ILE A 39 -10.52 0.98 7.47
CA ILE A 39 -9.81 0.91 6.20
C ILE A 39 -9.03 -0.40 6.10
N PRO A 40 -8.94 -1.03 4.92
CA PRO A 40 -8.16 -2.25 4.77
C PRO A 40 -6.66 -1.93 4.90
N GLY A 41 -5.97 -2.71 5.73
CA GLY A 41 -4.52 -2.73 5.81
C GLY A 41 -3.92 -3.28 4.52
N TYR A 42 -2.81 -2.68 4.11
CA TYR A 42 -2.08 -3.08 2.91
C TYR A 42 -0.59 -3.17 3.22
N THR A 43 0.04 -4.27 2.79
CA THR A 43 1.47 -4.52 2.99
C THR A 43 2.08 -5.03 1.69
N ASN A 44 3.23 -4.49 1.30
CA ASN A 44 4.02 -5.04 0.21
C ASN A 44 4.87 -6.20 0.73
N GLY A 45 4.91 -7.30 -0.02
CA GLY A 45 5.78 -8.45 0.26
C GLY A 45 6.81 -8.65 -0.86
N VAL A 46 7.95 -9.23 -0.50
CA VAL A 46 8.92 -9.80 -1.44
C VAL A 46 8.89 -11.32 -1.31
N GLY A 47 8.98 -12.03 -2.44
CA GLY A 47 8.92 -13.49 -2.47
C GLY A 47 9.95 -14.07 -3.42
N LEU A 48 10.44 -15.26 -3.07
CA LEU A 48 11.37 -16.01 -3.92
C LEU A 48 10.60 -16.80 -4.97
N VAL A 49 10.91 -16.56 -6.25
CA VAL A 49 10.26 -17.27 -7.36
C VAL A 49 10.76 -18.71 -7.44
N LYS A 50 9.84 -19.68 -7.46
CA LYS A 50 10.17 -21.11 -7.59
C LYS A 50 10.84 -21.38 -8.93
N GLY A 51 12.03 -22.01 -8.90
CA GLY A 51 12.80 -22.35 -10.10
C GLY A 51 13.48 -21.16 -10.79
N GLY A 52 13.55 -19.99 -10.13
CA GLY A 52 14.27 -18.84 -10.66
C GLY A 52 15.78 -19.10 -10.81
N PRO A 53 16.46 -18.40 -11.74
CA PRO A 53 17.84 -18.74 -12.13
C PRO A 53 18.91 -18.40 -11.07
N ASN A 54 18.64 -17.46 -10.16
CA ASN A 54 19.63 -16.93 -9.22
C ASN A 54 19.13 -17.00 -7.76
N ARG A 55 18.89 -18.22 -7.27
CA ARG A 55 18.28 -18.43 -5.94
C ARG A 55 19.06 -17.75 -4.81
N ASP A 56 20.37 -17.95 -4.76
CA ASP A 56 21.20 -17.50 -3.63
C ASP A 56 21.28 -15.97 -3.58
N THR A 57 21.49 -15.32 -4.73
CA THR A 57 21.46 -13.86 -4.83
C THR A 57 20.09 -13.28 -4.49
N ALA A 58 19.00 -13.95 -4.88
CA ALA A 58 17.66 -13.51 -4.51
C ALA A 58 17.42 -13.58 -2.99
N LEU A 59 17.94 -14.61 -2.31
CA LEU A 59 17.88 -14.70 -0.85
C LEU A 59 18.67 -13.58 -0.17
N GLN A 60 19.90 -13.32 -0.63
CA GLN A 60 20.71 -12.19 -0.12
C GLN A 60 20.00 -10.84 -0.30
N PHE A 61 19.31 -10.64 -1.43
CA PHE A 61 18.52 -9.44 -1.66
C PHE A 61 17.31 -9.33 -0.72
N ILE A 62 16.62 -10.43 -0.45
CA ILE A 62 15.53 -10.47 0.53
C ILE A 62 16.04 -10.14 1.93
N GLU A 63 17.17 -10.73 2.34
CA GLU A 63 17.83 -10.40 3.61
C GLU A 63 18.18 -8.92 3.70
N TYR A 64 18.72 -8.33 2.62
CA TYR A 64 19.00 -6.90 2.57
C TYR A 64 17.73 -6.06 2.73
N ILE A 65 16.66 -6.34 1.98
CA ILE A 65 15.38 -5.62 2.10
C ILE A 65 14.83 -5.67 3.54
N LEU A 66 15.00 -6.80 4.23
CA LEU A 66 14.52 -7.01 5.60
C LEU A 66 15.49 -6.48 6.68
N SER A 67 16.65 -5.94 6.29
CA SER A 67 17.55 -5.25 7.22
C SER A 67 17.02 -3.85 7.56
N GLU A 68 17.51 -3.26 8.65
CA GLU A 68 17.19 -1.86 9.01
C GLU A 68 17.53 -0.88 7.87
N GLU A 69 18.69 -1.07 7.23
CA GLU A 69 19.13 -0.24 6.11
C GLU A 69 18.20 -0.40 4.90
N GLY A 70 17.83 -1.64 4.55
CA GLY A 70 16.91 -1.92 3.46
C GLY A 70 15.52 -1.34 3.71
N GLN A 71 14.99 -1.45 4.94
CA GLN A 71 13.71 -0.84 5.31
C GLN A 71 13.77 0.69 5.19
N LEU A 72 14.87 1.34 5.60
CA LEU A 72 15.06 2.77 5.42
C LEU A 72 15.11 3.16 3.94
N ALA A 73 15.84 2.39 3.12
CA ALA A 73 15.91 2.61 1.68
C ALA A 73 14.53 2.50 1.01
N VAL A 74 13.72 1.50 1.39
CA VAL A 74 12.35 1.32 0.90
C VAL A 74 11.45 2.48 1.33
N GLN A 75 11.50 2.91 2.59
CA GLN A 75 10.74 4.06 3.08
C GLN A 75 11.07 5.34 2.30
N ASN A 76 12.35 5.58 1.99
CA ASN A 76 12.77 6.77 1.27
C ASN A 76 12.35 6.76 -0.19
N ALA A 77 12.41 5.60 -0.84
CA ALA A 77 12.05 5.45 -2.25
C ALA A 77 10.53 5.42 -2.48
N PHE A 78 9.80 4.66 -1.65
CA PHE A 78 8.38 4.38 -1.87
C PHE A 78 7.45 5.05 -0.86
N GLY A 79 7.93 5.39 0.33
CA GLY A 79 7.12 5.81 1.47
C GLY A 79 6.51 4.63 2.24
N GLY A 80 5.78 4.94 3.31
CA GLY A 80 5.15 3.94 4.19
C GLY A 80 5.93 3.68 5.48
N ALA A 81 5.35 2.85 6.35
CA ALA A 81 5.98 2.42 7.59
C ALA A 81 6.88 1.20 7.32
N PRO A 82 7.98 1.02 8.07
CA PRO A 82 8.74 -0.22 8.01
C PRO A 82 7.88 -1.37 8.55
N THR A 83 8.19 -2.58 8.07
CA THR A 83 7.51 -3.83 8.46
C THR A 83 8.33 -4.66 9.45
N VAL A 84 9.61 -4.32 9.60
CA VAL A 84 10.55 -4.99 10.50
C VAL A 84 10.55 -4.27 11.84
N GLU A 85 10.41 -5.04 12.91
CA GLU A 85 10.44 -4.52 14.28
C GLU A 85 11.81 -3.86 14.58
N GLY A 86 11.78 -2.70 15.23
CA GLY A 86 12.99 -1.94 15.57
C GLY A 86 13.62 -1.15 14.43
N ALA A 87 13.15 -1.31 13.18
CA ALA A 87 13.61 -0.49 12.06
C ALA A 87 13.21 0.98 12.26
N LYS A 88 14.13 1.89 11.96
CA LYS A 88 13.90 3.33 12.13
C LYS A 88 12.84 3.84 11.17
N GLN A 89 11.89 4.60 11.71
CA GLN A 89 10.92 5.35 10.94
C GLN A 89 11.52 6.69 10.50
N ASP A 90 11.48 7.00 9.20
CA ASP A 90 11.85 8.33 8.71
C ASP A 90 10.84 9.38 9.24
N PRO A 91 11.28 10.46 9.93
CA PRO A 91 10.38 11.47 10.50
C PRO A 91 9.55 12.25 9.47
N GLU A 92 10.05 12.46 8.26
CA GLU A 92 9.32 13.13 7.18
C GLU A 92 8.23 12.22 6.62
N ILE A 93 8.48 10.91 6.56
CA ILE A 93 7.47 9.93 6.18
C ILE A 93 6.44 9.72 7.30
N ALA A 94 6.86 9.75 8.56
CA ALA A 94 6.01 9.55 9.74
C ALA A 94 4.80 10.50 9.77
N LYS A 95 4.96 11.73 9.27
CA LYS A 95 3.89 12.74 9.18
C LYS A 95 2.68 12.30 8.36
N PHE A 96 2.88 11.34 7.45
CA PHE A 96 1.83 10.83 6.56
C PHE A 96 1.24 9.50 7.03
N LEU A 97 1.84 8.87 8.04
CA LEU A 97 1.38 7.60 8.57
C LEU A 97 0.16 7.78 9.50
N PRO A 98 -0.69 6.74 9.63
CA PRO A 98 -1.77 6.77 10.62
C PRO A 98 -1.23 7.04 12.02
N THR A 99 -1.96 7.85 12.78
CA THR A 99 -1.77 7.94 14.23
C THR A 99 -2.14 6.62 14.90
N PRO A 100 -1.71 6.35 16.15
CA PRO A 100 -2.12 5.14 16.87
C PRO A 100 -3.64 4.94 16.94
N GLU A 101 -4.41 6.03 17.07
CA GLU A 101 -5.89 5.96 17.07
C GLU A 101 -6.46 5.64 15.68
N GLN A 102 -5.90 6.23 14.62
CA GLN A 102 -6.29 5.91 13.24
C GLN A 102 -5.94 4.46 12.90
N PHE A 103 -4.81 3.95 13.41
CA PHE A 103 -4.36 2.59 13.17
C PHE A 103 -5.32 1.54 13.73
N LYS A 104 -6.05 1.83 14.82
CA LYS A 104 -7.10 0.94 15.36
C LYS A 104 -8.28 0.74 14.40
N THR A 105 -8.46 1.64 13.43
CA THR A 105 -9.49 1.51 12.39
C THR A 105 -9.01 0.70 11.19
N VAL A 106 -7.73 0.34 11.15
CA VAL A 106 -7.15 -0.47 10.08
C VAL A 106 -7.45 -1.95 10.36
N TYR A 107 -8.13 -2.62 9.44
CA TYR A 107 -8.41 -4.05 9.56
C TYR A 107 -7.57 -4.87 8.60
N THR A 108 -7.21 -6.08 9.00
CA THR A 108 -6.56 -7.05 8.12
C THR A 108 -7.59 -7.74 7.23
N MET A 109 -7.25 -7.89 5.95
CA MET A 109 -8.10 -8.64 5.03
C MET A 109 -7.86 -10.15 5.21
N ASP A 110 -8.94 -10.93 5.15
CA ASP A 110 -8.85 -12.39 5.10
C ASP A 110 -8.40 -12.84 3.70
N VAL A 111 -7.08 -13.05 3.56
CA VAL A 111 -6.46 -13.41 2.29
C VAL A 111 -6.91 -14.79 1.81
N GLU A 112 -7.18 -15.73 2.73
CA GLU A 112 -7.62 -17.08 2.38
C GLU A 112 -9.04 -17.07 1.82
N ALA A 113 -9.96 -16.35 2.47
CA ALA A 113 -11.32 -16.16 1.97
C ALA A 113 -11.32 -15.42 0.62
N ILE A 114 -10.49 -14.37 0.47
CA ILE A 114 -10.33 -13.65 -0.81
C ILE A 114 -9.81 -14.59 -1.89
N ALA A 115 -8.80 -15.41 -1.60
CA ALA A 115 -8.24 -16.35 -2.56
C ALA A 115 -9.27 -17.40 -2.99
N ALA A 116 -10.01 -17.97 -2.04
CA ALA A 116 -11.07 -18.94 -2.30
C ALA A 116 -12.23 -18.34 -3.13
N GLY A 117 -12.60 -17.08 -2.85
CA GLY A 117 -13.68 -16.36 -3.53
C GLY A 117 -13.28 -15.59 -4.79
N ARG A 118 -11.99 -15.58 -5.15
CA ARG A 118 -11.42 -14.64 -6.14
C ARG A 118 -12.17 -14.60 -7.46
N ALA A 119 -12.53 -15.76 -8.00
CA ALA A 119 -13.23 -15.86 -9.29
C ALA A 119 -14.61 -15.18 -9.23
N ALA A 120 -15.38 -15.43 -8.18
CA ALA A 120 -16.71 -14.83 -8.00
C ALA A 120 -16.63 -13.32 -7.76
N ILE A 121 -15.63 -12.85 -6.98
CA ILE A 121 -15.40 -11.43 -6.75
C ILE A 121 -15.11 -10.70 -8.07
N LEU A 122 -14.24 -11.27 -8.91
CA LEU A 122 -13.88 -10.69 -10.21
C LEU A 122 -15.05 -10.70 -11.20
N ASP A 123 -15.82 -11.79 -11.25
CA ASP A 123 -17.02 -11.86 -12.10
C ASP A 123 -18.06 -10.80 -11.69
N LYS A 124 -18.27 -10.63 -10.38
CA LYS A 124 -19.15 -9.58 -9.85
C LYS A 124 -18.66 -8.18 -10.25
N TRP A 125 -17.36 -7.91 -10.09
CA TRP A 125 -16.75 -6.63 -10.50
C TRP A 125 -16.94 -6.34 -11.99
N ALA A 126 -16.68 -7.33 -12.85
CA ALA A 126 -16.84 -7.19 -14.29
C ALA A 126 -18.30 -6.85 -14.66
N LYS A 127 -19.27 -7.50 -14.00
CA LYS A 127 -20.70 -7.24 -14.23
C LYS A 127 -21.14 -5.87 -13.71
N GLU A 128 -20.80 -5.52 -12.49
CA GLU A 128 -21.35 -4.33 -11.83
C GLU A 128 -20.62 -3.05 -12.19
N ILE A 129 -19.31 -3.11 -12.47
CA ILE A 129 -18.48 -1.92 -12.68
C ILE A 129 -17.99 -1.81 -14.13
N GLU A 130 -17.45 -2.88 -14.72
CA GLU A 130 -16.87 -2.80 -16.06
C GLU A 130 -17.92 -2.83 -17.16
N SER A 131 -18.99 -3.63 -16.99
CA SER A 131 -20.07 -3.76 -17.95
C SER A 131 -21.18 -2.72 -17.78
N ALA A 132 -21.15 -1.96 -16.69
CA ALA A 132 -22.00 -0.79 -16.49
C ALA A 132 -21.64 0.24 -17.57
N LYS A 133 -22.40 0.24 -18.67
CA LYS A 133 -22.28 1.27 -19.70
C LYS A 133 -22.48 2.64 -19.05
N ARG A 134 -21.53 3.54 -19.30
CA ARG A 134 -21.66 4.97 -18.99
C ARG A 134 -22.77 5.60 -19.81
#